data_AF-A0A8H4XS62-F1
#
_entry.id   AF-A0A8H4XS62-F1
#
_cell.length_a   1.000
_cell.length_b   1.000
_cell.length_c   1.000
_cell.angle_alpha   90.00
_cell.angle_beta   90.00
_cell.angle_gamma   90.00
#
_symmetry.space_group_name_H-M   'P 1'
#
loop_
_entity.id
_entity.type
_entity.pdbx_description
1 polymer ?
#
loop_
_entity_poly.entity_id
_entity_poly.type
_entity_poly.pdbx_seq_one_letter_code
_entity_poly.pdbx_strand_id
1 'polypeptide(L)'
;MLTGETNETLADGMVVPMSIKRIAQDHIEGKLDCGVEVLVSESDITDRHDIPPRALFQVHQSVQGKILYLNKKTFQCNMTLREDKVSKGYQRPIEKHRGEWDDRQEQEDRDLLQEKAKTESRFVRVIKHPLFRAYNSKQAEEYLGGMNRGDCVIR
;
A
#
# COMPACT_ATOMS: atom_id res chain seq x y z
N MET A 1 -6.44 -9.78 -6.35
CA MET A 1 -6.86 -9.12 -7.60
C MET A 1 -5.74 -9.22 -8.63
N LEU A 2 -6.02 -9.11 -9.92
CA LEU A 2 -4.97 -9.05 -10.97
C LEU A 2 -4.21 -7.71 -10.99
N THR A 3 -4.68 -6.72 -10.25
CA THR A 3 -4.13 -5.35 -10.15
C THR A 3 -3.00 -5.20 -9.12
N GLY A 4 -2.62 -6.27 -8.42
CA GLY A 4 -1.61 -6.22 -7.35
C GLY A 4 -2.10 -5.58 -6.03
N GLU A 5 -3.32 -5.07 -5.99
CA GLU A 5 -3.91 -4.46 -4.80
C GLU A 5 -4.40 -5.52 -3.79
N THR A 6 -4.20 -5.25 -2.51
CA THR A 6 -4.65 -6.09 -1.40
C THR A 6 -5.97 -5.55 -0.83
N ASN A 7 -6.65 -6.37 -0.02
CA ASN A 7 -7.84 -5.91 0.71
C ASN A 7 -7.53 -4.74 1.68
N GLU A 8 -6.26 -4.52 1.99
CA GLU A 8 -5.80 -3.42 2.84
C GLU A 8 -5.54 -2.13 2.06
N THR A 9 -5.29 -2.21 0.75
CA THR A 9 -5.04 -1.04 -0.11
C THR A 9 -6.27 -0.61 -0.89
N LEU A 10 -7.13 -1.55 -1.28
CA LEU A 10 -8.38 -1.27 -2.01
C LEU A 10 -9.55 -2.07 -1.44
N ALA A 11 -10.31 -1.41 -0.57
CA ALA A 11 -11.52 -1.94 0.05
C ALA A 11 -12.74 -1.05 -0.22
N ASP A 12 -13.94 -1.60 0.00
CA ASP A 12 -15.14 -0.80 0.12
C ASP A 12 -14.99 0.26 1.23
N GLY A 13 -15.56 1.43 1.00
CA GLY A 13 -15.47 2.56 1.92
C GLY A 13 -14.18 3.37 1.87
N MET A 14 -13.18 2.95 1.09
CA MET A 14 -11.94 3.73 0.94
C MET A 14 -12.13 4.97 0.07
N VAL A 15 -11.45 6.06 0.42
CA VAL A 15 -11.39 7.29 -0.37
C VAL A 15 -10.14 7.21 -1.25
N VAL A 16 -10.32 7.15 -2.55
CA VAL A 16 -9.23 7.02 -3.53
C VAL A 16 -9.41 8.02 -4.66
N PRO A 17 -8.31 8.50 -5.27
CA PRO A 17 -8.38 9.35 -6.45
C PRO A 17 -8.76 8.50 -7.69
N MET A 18 -9.62 9.06 -8.54
CA MET A 18 -9.98 8.53 -9.85
C MET A 18 -9.73 9.57 -10.94
N SER A 19 -9.35 9.12 -12.13
CA SER A 19 -9.27 9.98 -13.32
C SER A 19 -10.54 9.84 -14.16
N ILE A 20 -11.19 10.96 -14.46
CA ILE A 20 -12.43 10.98 -15.24
C ILE A 20 -12.12 10.72 -16.72
N LYS A 21 -12.79 9.74 -17.32
CA LYS A 21 -12.67 9.41 -18.75
C LYS A 21 -13.82 9.96 -19.58
N ARG A 22 -15.04 9.85 -19.07
CA ARG A 22 -16.25 10.28 -19.78
C ARG A 22 -17.28 10.81 -18.79
N ILE A 23 -17.92 11.90 -19.16
CA ILE A 23 -19.00 12.52 -18.39
C ILE A 23 -20.27 12.39 -19.23
N ALA A 24 -21.18 11.50 -18.80
CA ALA A 24 -22.53 11.43 -19.33
C ALA A 24 -23.46 12.33 -18.47
N GLN A 25 -24.74 12.39 -18.85
CA GLN A 25 -25.73 13.18 -18.12
C GLN A 25 -26.15 12.47 -16.81
N ASP A 26 -26.33 11.14 -16.88
CA ASP A 26 -26.75 10.29 -15.76
C ASP A 26 -25.58 9.71 -14.97
N HIS A 27 -24.39 9.55 -15.58
CA HIS A 27 -23.27 8.89 -14.92
C HIS A 27 -21.91 9.42 -15.34
N ILE A 28 -20.91 9.22 -14.47
CA ILE A 28 -19.51 9.51 -14.77
C ILE A 28 -18.74 8.20 -14.82
N GLU A 29 -17.96 8.03 -15.87
CA GLU A 29 -17.04 6.91 -16.04
C GLU A 29 -15.61 7.39 -15.87
N GLY A 30 -14.84 6.64 -15.10
CA GLY A 30 -13.43 6.90 -14.94
C GLY A 30 -12.63 5.65 -14.64
N LYS A 31 -11.39 5.86 -14.24
CA LYS A 31 -10.44 4.79 -14.00
C LYS A 31 -9.59 5.13 -12.78
N LEU A 32 -9.36 4.13 -11.93
CA LEU A 32 -8.38 4.22 -10.84
C LEU A 32 -6.96 4.01 -11.39
N ASP A 33 -5.97 4.48 -10.65
CA ASP A 33 -4.55 4.31 -11.00
C ASP A 33 -4.18 2.83 -11.16
N CYS A 34 -4.75 1.97 -10.32
CA CYS A 34 -4.55 0.52 -10.34
C CYS A 34 -5.23 -0.21 -11.51
N GLY A 35 -5.95 0.51 -12.37
CA GLY A 35 -6.54 -0.07 -13.58
C GLY A 35 -8.04 -0.38 -13.53
N VAL A 36 -8.66 -0.29 -12.35
CA VAL A 36 -10.08 -0.61 -12.12
C VAL A 36 -10.99 0.43 -12.74
N GLU A 37 -12.08 -0.02 -13.36
CA GLU A 37 -13.08 0.85 -13.98
C GLU A 37 -14.06 1.36 -12.92
N VAL A 38 -14.28 2.68 -12.92
CA VAL A 38 -15.14 3.36 -11.95
C VAL A 38 -16.42 3.83 -12.63
N LEU A 39 -17.55 3.53 -12.00
CA LEU A 39 -18.85 4.08 -12.35
C LEU A 39 -19.38 4.92 -11.18
N VAL A 40 -19.78 6.15 -11.46
CA VAL A 40 -20.44 7.05 -10.52
C VAL A 40 -21.84 7.34 -11.05
N SER A 41 -22.87 6.92 -10.32
CA SER A 41 -24.28 7.16 -10.64
C SER A 41 -24.67 8.62 -10.39
N GLU A 42 -25.73 9.13 -11.03
CA GLU A 42 -26.19 10.53 -10.93
C GLU A 42 -26.33 10.98 -9.47
N SER A 43 -26.99 10.13 -8.67
CA SER A 43 -27.23 10.39 -7.26
C SER A 43 -25.93 10.54 -6.46
N ASP A 44 -24.80 10.03 -6.93
CA ASP A 44 -23.54 10.00 -6.20
C ASP A 44 -22.52 11.03 -6.70
N ILE A 45 -22.90 11.88 -7.67
CA ILE A 45 -22.02 12.92 -8.24
C ILE A 45 -21.94 14.14 -7.32
N THR A 46 -23.08 14.71 -6.95
CA THR A 46 -23.15 15.92 -6.14
C THR A 46 -24.45 15.96 -5.34
N ASP A 47 -24.46 16.72 -4.25
CA ASP A 47 -25.69 16.98 -3.49
C ASP A 47 -26.56 18.06 -4.17
N ARG A 48 -25.94 18.92 -4.99
CA ARG A 48 -26.59 20.01 -5.73
C ARG A 48 -27.07 19.54 -7.09
N HIS A 49 -28.31 19.08 -7.15
CA HIS A 49 -28.94 18.55 -8.37
C HIS A 49 -29.21 19.62 -9.45
N ASP A 50 -29.11 20.91 -9.10
CA ASP A 50 -29.36 22.02 -10.02
C ASP A 50 -28.23 22.26 -11.04
N ILE A 51 -27.03 21.71 -10.80
CA ILE A 51 -25.84 21.98 -11.63
C ILE A 51 -25.50 20.73 -12.45
N PRO A 52 -25.39 20.84 -13.79
CA PRO A 52 -25.06 19.69 -14.62
C PRO A 52 -23.63 19.18 -14.30
N PRO A 53 -23.40 17.85 -14.29
CA PRO A 53 -22.09 17.27 -13.99
C PRO A 53 -20.95 17.80 -14.87
N ARG A 54 -21.25 18.15 -16.12
CA ARG A 54 -20.29 18.73 -17.08
C ARG A 54 -19.80 20.14 -16.72
N ALA A 55 -20.53 20.87 -15.87
CA ALA A 55 -20.09 22.18 -15.39
C ALA A 55 -19.18 22.06 -14.15
N LEU A 56 -19.30 20.97 -13.39
CA LEU A 56 -18.52 20.72 -12.18
C LEU A 56 -17.21 19.99 -12.46
N PHE A 57 -17.23 19.09 -13.44
CA PHE A 57 -16.12 18.19 -13.71
C PHE A 57 -15.62 18.31 -15.15
N GLN A 58 -14.31 18.09 -15.32
CA GLN A 58 -13.67 18.06 -16.62
C GLN A 58 -13.16 16.66 -16.95
N VAL A 59 -13.16 16.33 -18.24
CA VAL A 59 -12.55 15.08 -18.72
C VAL A 59 -11.04 15.13 -18.45
N HIS A 60 -10.46 14.03 -18.00
CA HIS A 60 -9.08 13.89 -17.53
C HIS A 60 -8.74 14.57 -16.19
N GLN A 61 -9.72 15.17 -15.51
CA GLN A 61 -9.53 15.64 -14.15
C GLN A 61 -9.38 14.46 -13.18
N SER A 62 -8.44 14.57 -12.25
CA SER A 62 -8.32 13.65 -11.12
C SER A 62 -9.14 14.16 -9.94
N VAL A 63 -10.09 13.36 -9.46
CA VAL A 63 -11.01 13.69 -8.37
C VAL A 63 -10.96 12.62 -7.30
N GLN A 64 -11.13 13.00 -6.03
CA GLN A 64 -11.22 12.05 -4.94
C GLN A 64 -12.66 11.59 -4.77
N GLY A 65 -12.86 10.29 -4.61
CA GLY A 65 -14.17 9.73 -4.34
C GLY A 65 -14.08 8.52 -3.42
N LYS A 66 -15.21 8.19 -2.80
CA LYS A 66 -15.33 7.07 -1.86
C LYS A 66 -15.92 5.86 -2.56
N ILE A 67 -15.23 4.72 -2.47
CA ILE A 67 -15.71 3.45 -3.02
C ILE A 67 -16.93 3.00 -2.20
N LEU A 68 -18.06 2.79 -2.88
CA LEU A 68 -19.26 2.23 -2.26
C LEU A 68 -19.30 0.71 -2.41
N TYR A 69 -18.92 0.22 -3.58
CA TYR A 69 -18.93 -1.19 -3.91
C TYR A 69 -17.81 -1.53 -4.87
N LEU A 70 -17.17 -2.67 -4.65
CA LEU A 70 -16.03 -3.14 -5.45
C LEU A 70 -16.25 -4.58 -5.89
N ASN A 71 -16.46 -4.78 -7.19
CA ASN A 71 -16.53 -6.11 -7.78
C ASN A 71 -15.13 -6.57 -8.21
N LYS A 72 -14.53 -7.43 -7.37
CA LYS A 72 -13.17 -7.95 -7.58
C LYS A 72 -13.06 -8.92 -8.76
N LYS A 73 -14.18 -9.46 -9.26
CA LYS A 73 -14.20 -10.42 -10.38
C LYS A 73 -14.22 -9.71 -11.72
N THR A 74 -14.99 -8.62 -11.82
CA THR A 74 -15.15 -7.83 -13.06
C THR A 74 -14.25 -6.60 -13.13
N PHE A 75 -13.52 -6.29 -12.05
CA PHE A 75 -12.68 -5.08 -11.94
C PHE A 75 -13.47 -3.78 -12.14
N GLN A 76 -14.70 -3.78 -11.61
CA GLN A 76 -15.59 -2.63 -11.62
C GLN A 76 -15.84 -2.15 -10.20
N CYS A 77 -15.83 -0.84 -10.00
CA CYS A 77 -16.20 -0.24 -8.73
C CYS A 77 -17.23 0.88 -8.89
N ASN A 78 -18.16 0.93 -7.95
CA ASN A 78 -19.09 2.03 -7.81
C ASN A 78 -18.53 3.00 -6.77
N MET A 79 -18.52 4.29 -7.10
CA MET A 79 -17.92 5.33 -6.27
C MET A 79 -18.88 6.51 -6.10
N THR A 80 -18.72 7.24 -5.00
CA THR A 80 -19.41 8.50 -4.74
C THR A 80 -18.41 9.66 -4.66
N LEU A 81 -18.77 10.77 -5.29
CA LEU A 81 -18.03 12.04 -5.33
C LEU A 81 -18.61 13.08 -4.38
N ARG A 82 -19.70 12.76 -3.66
CA ARG A 82 -20.31 13.67 -2.69
C ARG A 82 -19.34 14.07 -1.58
N GLU A 83 -19.23 15.38 -1.34
CA GLU A 83 -18.33 15.94 -0.33
C GLU A 83 -18.61 15.39 1.08
N ASP A 84 -19.88 15.21 1.47
CA ASP A 84 -20.27 14.63 2.77
C ASP A 84 -19.75 13.21 3.00
N LYS A 85 -19.63 12.43 1.91
CA LYS A 85 -19.17 11.04 1.96
C LYS A 85 -17.65 10.95 1.87
N VAL A 86 -17.04 11.81 1.05
CA VAL A 86 -15.58 11.89 0.88
C VAL A 86 -14.90 12.44 2.14
N SER A 87 -15.51 13.41 2.82
CA SER A 87 -15.00 13.96 4.08
C SER A 87 -14.90 12.89 5.19
N LYS A 88 -15.79 11.89 5.16
CA LYS A 88 -15.74 10.74 6.07
C LYS A 88 -14.72 9.72 5.57
N GLY A 89 -13.49 9.87 6.04
CA GLY A 89 -12.38 8.95 5.77
C GLY A 89 -12.72 7.49 6.08
N TYR A 90 -11.92 6.58 5.50
CA TYR A 90 -12.08 5.15 5.69
C TYR A 90 -11.85 4.78 7.16
N GLN A 91 -12.89 4.26 7.80
CA GLN A 91 -12.76 3.61 9.10
C GLN A 91 -12.45 2.16 8.81
N ARG A 92 -11.23 1.72 9.12
CA ARG A 92 -10.88 0.30 9.03
C ARG A 92 -11.87 -0.49 9.88
N PRO A 93 -12.48 -1.56 9.36
CA PRO A 93 -13.32 -2.42 10.17
C PRO A 93 -12.48 -2.88 11.36
N ILE A 94 -13.04 -2.73 12.55
CA ILE A 94 -12.39 -3.13 13.79
C ILE A 94 -12.39 -4.66 13.80
N GLU A 95 -11.28 -5.28 13.37
CA GLU A 95 -11.13 -6.74 13.38
C GLU A 95 -11.06 -7.29 14.81
N LYS A 96 -10.69 -6.45 15.78
CA LYS A 96 -10.54 -6.80 17.19
C LYS A 96 -11.59 -6.06 18.02
N HIS A 97 -12.73 -6.72 18.27
CA HIS A 97 -13.73 -6.18 19.19
C HIS A 97 -13.11 -5.92 20.57
N ARG A 98 -13.38 -4.74 21.15
CA ARG A 98 -12.93 -4.39 22.50
C ARG A 98 -13.41 -5.46 23.50
N GLY A 99 -12.46 -6.18 24.11
CA GLY A 99 -12.71 -7.19 25.14
C GLY A 99 -12.56 -8.64 24.70
N GLU A 100 -12.44 -8.93 23.39
CA GLU A 100 -12.18 -10.29 22.89
C GLU A 100 -10.69 -10.56 22.58
N TRP A 101 -9.86 -9.51 22.57
CA TRP A 101 -8.42 -9.62 22.32
C TRP A 101 -7.63 -9.44 23.62
N ASP A 102 -6.76 -10.40 23.94
CA ASP A 102 -5.86 -10.31 25.08
C ASP A 102 -4.61 -9.51 24.68
N ASP A 103 -4.69 -8.18 24.83
CA ASP A 103 -3.60 -7.25 24.55
C ASP A 103 -2.31 -7.58 25.33
N ARG A 104 -2.45 -8.18 26.52
CA ARG A 104 -1.32 -8.55 27.36
C ARG A 104 -0.54 -9.72 26.75
N GLN A 105 -1.23 -10.76 26.31
CA GLN A 105 -0.60 -11.90 25.64
C GLN A 105 0.07 -11.52 24.32
N GLU A 106 -0.52 -10.61 23.54
CA GLU A 106 0.12 -10.08 22.32
C GLU A 106 1.41 -9.32 22.64
N GLN A 107 1.41 -8.51 23.70
CA GLN A 107 2.58 -7.75 24.10
C GLN A 107 3.72 -8.64 24.59
N GLU A 108 3.41 -9.71 25.34
CA GLU A 108 4.37 -10.73 25.77
C GLU A 108 4.97 -11.48 24.56
N ASP A 109 4.15 -11.90 23.59
CA ASP A 109 4.65 -12.59 22.39
C ASP A 109 5.52 -11.67 21.52
N ARG A 110 5.14 -10.40 21.40
CA ARG A 110 5.93 -9.39 20.68
C ARG A 110 7.29 -9.15 21.34
N ASP A 111 7.35 -9.11 22.67
CA ASP A 111 8.61 -8.93 23.40
C ASP A 111 9.51 -10.16 23.24
N LEU A 112 8.95 -11.37 23.38
CA LEU A 112 9.65 -12.64 23.15
C LEU A 112 10.21 -12.75 21.72
N LEU A 113 9.44 -12.35 20.71
CA LEU A 113 9.92 -12.30 19.31
C LEU A 113 11.05 -11.29 19.13
N GLN A 114 10.96 -10.13 19.78
CA GLN A 114 12.01 -9.12 19.72
C GLN A 114 13.29 -9.57 20.44
N GLU A 115 13.18 -10.26 21.56
CA GLU A 115 14.31 -10.87 22.27
C GLU A 115 14.97 -11.99 21.44
N LYS A 116 14.18 -12.84 20.78
CA LYS A 116 14.69 -13.86 19.86
C LYS A 116 15.43 -13.23 18.68
N ALA A 117 14.86 -12.21 18.04
CA ALA A 117 15.51 -11.48 16.95
C ALA A 117 16.81 -10.80 17.38
N LYS A 118 16.86 -10.21 18.58
CA LYS A 118 18.09 -9.65 19.16
C LYS A 118 19.14 -10.73 19.44
N THR A 119 18.70 -11.92 19.86
CA THR A 119 19.60 -13.04 20.17
C THR A 119 20.19 -13.65 18.90
N GLU A 120 19.39 -13.82 17.85
CA GLU A 120 19.86 -14.31 16.55
C GLU A 120 20.85 -13.34 15.88
N SER A 121 20.62 -12.03 15.98
CA SER A 121 21.52 -10.99 15.45
C SER A 121 22.86 -10.89 16.21
N ARG A 122 22.93 -11.35 17.46
CA ARG A 122 24.15 -11.26 18.30
C ARG A 122 25.26 -12.26 17.93
N PHE A 123 25.03 -13.24 17.07
CA PHE A 123 26.04 -14.26 16.75
C PHE A 123 26.99 -13.91 15.60
N VAL A 124 27.14 -12.63 15.23
CA VAL A 124 28.28 -12.23 14.40
C VAL A 124 29.55 -12.33 15.26
N ARG A 125 30.26 -13.46 15.16
CA ARG A 125 31.55 -13.65 15.84
C ARG A 125 32.51 -12.55 15.39
N VAL A 126 32.96 -11.73 16.33
CA VAL A 126 34.00 -10.73 16.07
C VAL A 126 35.35 -11.45 15.97
N ILE A 127 35.79 -11.76 14.76
CA ILE A 127 37.09 -12.39 14.49
C ILE A 127 38.17 -11.29 14.52
N LYS A 128 39.02 -11.31 15.54
CA LYS A 128 40.18 -10.41 15.67
C LYS A 128 41.40 -11.01 14.97
N HIS A 129 41.45 -10.94 13.65
CA HIS A 129 42.61 -11.36 12.88
C HIS A 129 43.03 -10.25 11.89
N PRO A 130 44.33 -9.91 11.79
CA PRO A 130 44.80 -8.77 11.00
C PRO A 130 44.47 -8.90 9.49
N LEU A 131 44.44 -10.13 8.99
CA LEU A 131 44.07 -10.44 7.59
C LEU A 131 42.58 -10.80 7.42
N PHE A 132 41.77 -10.79 8.49
CA PHE A 132 40.35 -11.10 8.39
C PHE A 132 39.56 -9.86 7.99
N ARG A 133 38.79 -9.99 6.92
CA ARG A 133 37.89 -8.97 6.40
C ARG A 133 36.59 -9.66 5.99
N ALA A 134 35.46 -9.11 6.43
CA ALA A 134 34.13 -9.63 6.08
C ALA A 134 33.73 -9.25 4.64
N TYR A 135 34.48 -9.76 3.65
CA TYR A 135 34.26 -9.50 2.22
C TYR A 135 33.51 -10.64 1.54
N ASN A 136 32.61 -10.28 0.61
CA ASN A 136 32.03 -11.26 -0.31
C ASN A 136 33.06 -11.69 -1.38
N SER A 137 32.83 -12.78 -2.14
CA SER A 137 33.88 -13.43 -2.95
C SER A 137 34.47 -12.44 -3.94
N LYS A 138 33.57 -11.71 -4.61
CA LYS A 138 33.91 -10.67 -5.57
C LYS A 138 34.72 -9.51 -4.96
N GLN A 139 34.37 -9.09 -3.75
CA GLN A 139 35.08 -8.02 -3.05
C GLN A 139 36.49 -8.45 -2.63
N ALA A 140 36.67 -9.72 -2.25
CA ALA A 140 37.98 -10.28 -1.91
C ALA A 140 38.89 -10.37 -3.15
N GLU A 141 38.33 -10.77 -4.31
CA GLU A 141 39.06 -10.82 -5.58
C GLU A 141 39.50 -9.41 -6.03
N GLU A 142 38.62 -8.42 -5.94
CA GLU A 142 38.96 -7.03 -6.25
C GLU A 142 40.06 -6.47 -5.33
N TYR A 143 40.00 -6.80 -4.03
CA TYR A 143 41.01 -6.38 -3.06
C TYR A 143 42.39 -7.02 -3.31
N LEU A 144 42.42 -8.32 -3.62
CA LEU A 144 43.65 -9.04 -3.95
C LEU A 144 44.26 -8.60 -5.29
N GLY A 145 43.45 -8.10 -6.22
CA GLY A 145 43.91 -7.62 -7.52
C GLY A 145 44.91 -6.46 -7.46
N GLY A 146 44.90 -5.68 -6.36
CA GLY A 146 45.85 -4.59 -6.11
C GLY A 146 47.07 -4.97 -5.27
N MET A 147 47.20 -6.23 -4.84
CA MET A 147 48.23 -6.69 -3.90
C MET A 147 49.36 -7.46 -4.59
N ASN A 148 50.46 -7.67 -3.87
CA ASN A 148 51.60 -8.43 -4.38
C ASN A 148 51.30 -9.93 -4.43
N ARG A 149 52.01 -10.64 -5.31
CA ARG A 149 51.93 -12.11 -5.37
C ARG A 149 52.38 -12.70 -4.04
N GLY A 150 51.45 -13.35 -3.33
CA GLY A 150 51.68 -13.96 -2.02
C GLY A 150 50.85 -13.37 -0.88
N ASP A 151 50.17 -12.24 -1.09
CA ASP A 151 49.20 -11.70 -0.14
C ASP A 151 47.95 -12.59 -0.03
N CYS A 152 47.39 -12.65 1.18
CA CYS A 152 46.20 -13.46 1.47
C CYS A 152 45.20 -12.69 2.32
N VAL A 153 43.90 -12.96 2.07
CA VAL A 153 42.77 -12.41 2.84
C VAL A 153 41.94 -13.56 3.38
N ILE A 154 41.55 -13.46 4.65
CA ILE A 154 40.65 -14.42 5.30
C ILE A 154 39.25 -13.80 5.33
N ARG A 155 38.25 -14.51 4.82
CA ARG A 155 36.85 -14.08 4.72
C ARG A 155 35.92 -15.07 5.39
#